data_AF-A0A7C5NV76-F1
#
_entry.id   AF-A0A7C5NV76-F1
#
_cell.length_a   1.000
_cell.length_b   1.000
_cell.length_c   1.000
_cell.angle_alpha   90.00
_cell.angle_beta   90.00
_cell.angle_gamma   90.00
#
_symmetry.space_group_name_H-M   'P 1'
#
loop_
_entity.id
_entity.type
_entity.pdbx_description
1 polymer ?
#
loop_
_entity_poly.entity_id
_entity_poly.type
_entity_poly.pdbx_seq_one_letter_code
_entity_poly.pdbx_strand_id
1 'polypeptide(L)'
;MEKKDNFTILIEKLEKMEQLQKVDVSIVEILDDLIKECKETERFWIENENLPIDTSFLLYHSTRNSRLVLEKMKNRFIMAAKKGENPHVISDSIEIVPIVSELYEATLSLKERPITLEILSFISNRLKLLRNVAYKVSMLPSPEEEIAEVDKAKFKKRFSRFAETLQAMFIEA
;
A
#
# COMPACT_ATOMS: atom_id res chain seq x y z
N MET A 1 -23.04 -5.27 -18.62
CA MET A 1 -21.59 -5.33 -18.87
C MET A 1 -20.95 -5.01 -17.53
N GLU A 2 -20.42 -6.02 -16.84
CA GLU A 2 -19.76 -5.83 -15.54
C GLU A 2 -18.55 -4.91 -15.73
N LYS A 3 -18.43 -3.88 -14.89
CA LYS A 3 -17.24 -3.03 -14.86
C LYS A 3 -16.09 -3.91 -14.37
N LYS A 4 -15.12 -4.20 -15.24
CA LYS A 4 -13.90 -4.92 -14.82
C LYS A 4 -13.22 -4.14 -13.70
N ASP A 5 -12.81 -4.85 -12.67
CA ASP A 5 -11.98 -4.31 -11.58
C ASP A 5 -10.62 -3.82 -12.12
N ASN A 6 -10.08 -2.77 -11.50
CA ASN A 6 -8.86 -2.10 -11.94
C ASN A 6 -7.62 -3.00 -11.80
N PHE A 7 -7.57 -3.90 -10.80
CA PHE A 7 -6.49 -4.89 -10.71
C PHE A 7 -6.55 -5.90 -11.85
N THR A 8 -7.73 -6.33 -12.26
CA THR A 8 -7.91 -7.22 -13.41
C THR A 8 -7.38 -6.58 -14.69
N ILE A 9 -7.72 -5.30 -14.93
CA ILE A 9 -7.23 -4.55 -16.10
C ILE A 9 -5.70 -4.38 -16.03
N LEU A 10 -5.16 -4.12 -14.84
CA LEU A 10 -3.73 -3.99 -14.60
C LEU A 10 -2.98 -5.28 -14.98
N ILE A 11 -3.46 -6.44 -14.52
CA ILE A 11 -2.87 -7.74 -14.82
C ILE A 11 -2.89 -8.03 -16.32
N GLU A 12 -4.04 -7.85 -16.99
CA GLU A 12 -4.18 -8.05 -18.45
C GLU A 12 -3.20 -7.18 -19.24
N LYS A 13 -2.98 -5.93 -18.80
CA LYS A 13 -2.00 -5.03 -19.43
C LYS A 13 -0.56 -5.48 -19.19
N LEU A 14 -0.23 -5.93 -17.98
CA LEU A 14 1.10 -6.44 -17.64
C LEU A 14 1.45 -7.67 -18.49
N GLU A 15 0.54 -8.64 -18.60
CA GLU A 15 0.73 -9.83 -19.43
C GLU A 15 0.94 -9.45 -20.90
N LYS A 16 0.14 -8.51 -21.42
CA LYS A 16 0.32 -8.01 -22.80
C LYS A 16 1.67 -7.31 -22.99
N MET A 17 2.10 -6.50 -22.03
CA MET A 17 3.39 -5.82 -22.08
C MET A 17 4.56 -6.81 -22.00
N GLU A 18 4.41 -7.88 -21.22
CA GLU A 18 5.39 -8.96 -21.13
C GLU A 18 5.50 -9.70 -22.46
N GLN A 19 4.39 -10.06 -23.10
CA GLN A 19 4.40 -10.68 -24.42
C GLN A 19 5.06 -9.80 -25.48
N LEU A 20 4.83 -8.48 -25.41
CA LEU A 20 5.39 -7.50 -26.34
C LEU A 20 6.79 -7.00 -25.95
N GLN A 21 7.29 -7.36 -24.76
CA GLN A 21 8.52 -6.85 -24.16
C GLN A 21 8.62 -5.31 -24.21
N LYS A 22 7.49 -4.64 -24.01
CA LYS A 22 7.38 -3.19 -24.19
C LYS A 22 6.41 -2.56 -23.21
N VAL A 23 6.90 -1.53 -22.52
CA VAL A 23 6.07 -0.69 -21.64
C VAL A 23 5.01 0.08 -22.44
N ASP A 24 3.77 -0.03 -21.97
CA ASP A 24 2.61 0.77 -22.34
C ASP A 24 2.32 1.78 -21.21
N VAL A 25 2.55 3.06 -21.48
CA VAL A 25 2.41 4.14 -20.49
C VAL A 25 0.98 4.36 -20.01
N SER A 26 -0.03 3.85 -20.72
CA SER A 26 -1.43 3.93 -20.27
C SER A 26 -1.70 3.15 -18.98
N ILE A 27 -0.77 2.28 -18.55
CA ILE A 27 -0.82 1.67 -17.21
C ILE A 27 -0.80 2.70 -16.07
N VAL A 28 -0.22 3.88 -16.31
CA VAL A 28 -0.10 4.95 -15.30
C VAL A 28 -1.47 5.44 -14.83
N GLU A 29 -2.45 5.55 -15.74
CA GLU A 29 -3.81 5.98 -15.40
C GLU A 29 -4.51 4.96 -14.48
N ILE A 30 -4.34 3.67 -14.75
CA ILE A 30 -4.90 2.59 -13.90
C ILE A 30 -4.24 2.60 -12.51
N LEU A 31 -2.93 2.84 -12.46
CA LEU A 31 -2.22 2.97 -11.19
C LEU A 31 -2.70 4.20 -10.40
N ASP A 32 -2.98 5.33 -11.06
CA ASP A 32 -3.54 6.52 -10.41
C ASP A 32 -4.91 6.24 -9.80
N ASP A 33 -5.79 5.51 -10.50
CA ASP A 33 -7.09 5.11 -9.98
C ASP A 33 -6.96 4.20 -8.75
N LEU A 34 -6.12 3.16 -8.82
CA LEU A 34 -5.87 2.26 -7.69
C LEU A 34 -5.26 2.99 -6.47
N ILE A 35 -4.33 3.92 -6.71
CA ILE A 35 -3.75 4.77 -5.65
C ILE A 35 -4.83 5.61 -4.99
N LYS A 36 -5.74 6.19 -5.77
CA LYS A 36 -6.87 6.98 -5.26
C LYS A 36 -7.80 6.14 -4.40
N GLU A 37 -8.17 4.95 -4.87
CA GLU A 37 -9.02 4.02 -4.12
C GLU A 37 -8.38 3.58 -2.80
N CYS A 38 -7.05 3.36 -2.79
CA CYS A 38 -6.32 3.11 -1.54
C CYS A 38 -6.42 4.30 -0.58
N LYS A 39 -6.27 5.54 -1.05
CA LYS A 39 -6.41 6.74 -0.19
C LYS A 39 -7.83 6.89 0.39
N GLU A 40 -8.85 6.54 -0.38
CA GLU A 40 -10.24 6.53 0.10
C GLU A 40 -10.44 5.47 1.18
N THR A 41 -9.84 4.29 0.99
CA THR A 41 -9.88 3.19 1.98
C THR A 41 -9.07 3.51 3.23
N GLU A 42 -7.89 4.13 3.11
CA GLU A 42 -7.11 4.65 4.24
C GLU A 42 -7.93 5.61 5.10
N ARG A 43 -8.66 6.53 4.46
CA ARG A 43 -9.50 7.50 5.15
C ARG A 43 -10.62 6.83 5.94
N PHE A 44 -11.27 5.82 5.35
CA PHE A 44 -12.29 5.04 6.03
C PHE A 44 -11.76 4.45 7.35
N TRP A 45 -10.56 3.86 7.34
CA TRP A 45 -9.96 3.28 8.55
C TRP A 45 -9.59 4.32 9.61
N ILE A 46 -9.23 5.54 9.19
CA ILE A 46 -8.93 6.65 10.11
C ILE A 46 -10.21 7.19 10.75
N GLU A 47 -11.28 7.32 9.99
CA GLU A 47 -12.54 7.97 10.41
C GLU A 47 -13.49 6.99 11.14
N ASN A 48 -13.26 5.68 11.03
CA ASN A 48 -14.10 4.67 11.68
C ASN A 48 -13.77 4.54 13.19
N GLU A 49 -14.49 5.31 14.00
CA GLU A 49 -14.37 5.29 15.46
C GLU A 49 -14.95 4.04 16.14
N ASN A 50 -15.66 3.18 15.39
CA ASN A 50 -16.29 1.97 15.94
C ASN A 50 -15.32 0.79 16.10
N LEU A 51 -14.10 0.91 15.56
CA LEU A 51 -13.10 -0.14 15.61
C LEU A 51 -12.04 0.16 16.68
N PRO A 52 -11.52 -0.88 17.38
CA PRO A 52 -10.36 -0.72 18.23
C PRO A 52 -9.19 -0.10 17.46
N ILE A 53 -8.44 0.79 18.12
CA ILE A 53 -7.33 1.52 17.51
C ILE A 53 -6.32 0.56 16.85
N ASP A 54 -5.98 -0.54 17.49
CA ASP A 54 -5.00 -1.51 16.97
C ASP A 54 -5.47 -2.18 15.67
N THR A 55 -6.78 -2.45 15.57
CA THR A 55 -7.41 -3.00 14.37
C THR A 55 -7.39 -1.97 13.24
N SER A 56 -7.87 -0.75 13.50
CA SER A 56 -7.85 0.33 12.51
C SER A 56 -6.44 0.64 12.04
N PHE A 57 -5.46 0.61 12.95
CA PHE A 57 -4.05 0.81 12.65
C PHE A 57 -3.53 -0.25 11.68
N LEU A 58 -3.75 -1.54 11.94
CA LEU A 58 -3.29 -2.60 11.05
C LEU A 58 -3.91 -2.49 9.64
N LEU A 59 -5.21 -2.20 9.56
CA LEU A 59 -5.92 -2.08 8.28
C LEU A 59 -5.46 -0.86 7.49
N TYR A 60 -5.37 0.30 8.16
CA TYR A 60 -4.78 1.51 7.59
C TYR A 60 -3.37 1.24 7.06
N HIS A 61 -2.51 0.61 7.86
CA HIS A 61 -1.13 0.32 7.45
C HIS A 61 -1.05 -0.65 6.28
N SER A 62 -1.95 -1.63 6.23
CA SER A 62 -2.02 -2.59 5.12
C SER A 62 -2.39 -1.89 3.81
N THR A 63 -3.46 -1.09 3.82
CA THR A 63 -3.88 -0.30 2.66
C THR A 63 -2.80 0.71 2.24
N ARG A 64 -2.17 1.38 3.21
CA ARG A 64 -1.09 2.33 2.95
C ARG A 64 0.12 1.69 2.29
N ASN A 65 0.52 0.50 2.73
CA ASN A 65 1.64 -0.21 2.10
C ASN A 65 1.31 -0.60 0.66
N SER A 66 0.09 -1.07 0.39
CA SER A 66 -0.37 -1.32 -0.99
C SER A 66 -0.26 -0.06 -1.84
N ARG A 67 -0.75 1.08 -1.35
CA ARG A 67 -0.64 2.36 -2.05
C ARG A 67 0.79 2.76 -2.36
N LEU A 68 1.68 2.72 -1.37
CA LEU A 68 3.07 3.17 -1.56
C LEU A 68 3.81 2.28 -2.57
N VAL A 69 3.52 0.98 -2.60
CA VAL A 69 4.03 0.06 -3.62
C VAL A 69 3.50 0.44 -5.00
N LEU A 70 2.21 0.74 -5.14
CA LEU A 70 1.62 1.21 -6.40
C LEU A 70 2.20 2.56 -6.86
N GLU A 71 2.44 3.50 -5.94
CA GLU A 71 3.12 4.77 -6.23
C GLU A 71 4.56 4.54 -6.73
N LYS A 72 5.29 3.61 -6.10
CA LYS A 72 6.63 3.22 -6.52
C LYS A 72 6.63 2.59 -7.91
N MET A 73 5.71 1.66 -8.15
CA MET A 73 5.49 1.01 -9.45
C MET A 73 5.19 2.05 -10.53
N LYS A 74 4.27 2.98 -10.27
CA LYS A 74 3.93 4.07 -11.19
C LYS A 74 5.15 4.89 -11.57
N ASN A 75 5.94 5.30 -10.58
CA ASN A 75 7.16 6.08 -10.81
C ASN A 75 8.18 5.30 -11.65
N ARG A 76 8.30 3.99 -11.45
CA ARG A 76 9.16 3.13 -12.27
C ARG A 76 8.67 3.05 -13.72
N PHE A 77 7.37 2.86 -13.95
CA PHE A 77 6.80 2.87 -15.30
C PHE A 77 7.03 4.20 -16.03
N ILE A 78 6.83 5.33 -15.35
CA ILE A 78 7.09 6.67 -15.91
C ILE A 78 8.56 6.84 -16.31
N MET A 79 9.48 6.29 -15.51
CA MET A 79 10.92 6.44 -15.70
C MET A 79 11.55 5.33 -16.55
N ALA A 80 10.79 4.30 -16.94
CA ALA A 80 11.33 3.08 -17.53
C ALA A 80 12.16 3.33 -18.79
N ALA A 81 11.69 4.21 -19.67
CA ALA A 81 12.42 4.58 -20.89
C ALA A 81 13.72 5.36 -20.60
N LYS A 82 13.73 6.19 -19.55
CA LYS A 82 14.88 7.03 -19.19
C LYS A 82 15.95 6.27 -18.42
N LYS A 83 15.56 5.28 -17.63
CA LYS A 83 16.45 4.50 -16.76
C LYS A 83 16.83 3.12 -17.32
N GLY A 84 16.31 2.76 -18.50
CA GLY A 84 16.55 1.43 -19.08
C GLY A 84 15.87 0.30 -18.30
N GLU A 85 14.79 0.58 -17.57
CA GLU A 85 14.04 -0.44 -16.82
C GLU A 85 13.03 -1.20 -17.69
N ASN A 86 12.86 -0.83 -18.96
CA ASN A 86 12.08 -1.63 -19.91
C ASN A 86 12.93 -2.84 -20.38
N PRO A 87 12.47 -4.10 -20.26
CA PRO A 87 11.15 -4.55 -19.78
C PRO A 87 11.12 -5.04 -18.32
N HIS A 88 12.23 -4.99 -17.58
CA HIS A 88 12.33 -5.46 -16.18
C HIS A 88 11.25 -4.91 -15.24
N VAL A 89 10.81 -3.66 -15.42
CA VAL A 89 9.71 -3.10 -14.62
C VAL A 89 8.41 -3.90 -14.78
N ILE A 90 8.20 -4.55 -15.94
CA ILE A 90 7.02 -5.36 -16.22
C ILE A 90 7.09 -6.66 -15.42
N SER A 91 8.22 -7.39 -15.47
CA SER A 91 8.38 -8.65 -14.72
C SER A 91 8.26 -8.44 -13.21
N ASP A 92 8.90 -7.37 -12.70
CA ASP A 92 8.82 -6.99 -11.29
C ASP A 92 7.37 -6.66 -10.88
N SER A 93 6.61 -6.02 -11.79
CA SER A 93 5.21 -5.68 -11.55
C SER A 93 4.32 -6.94 -11.54
N ILE A 94 4.54 -7.88 -12.45
CA ILE A 94 3.80 -9.15 -12.51
C ILE A 94 3.96 -9.92 -11.20
N GLU A 95 5.15 -9.91 -10.60
CA GLU A 95 5.40 -10.61 -9.34
C GLU A 95 4.64 -9.98 -8.15
N ILE A 96 4.56 -8.65 -8.08
CA ILE A 96 4.02 -7.95 -6.91
C ILE A 96 2.50 -7.68 -6.97
N VAL A 97 1.93 -7.48 -8.17
CA VAL A 97 0.52 -7.08 -8.33
C VAL A 97 -0.45 -8.07 -7.67
N PRO A 98 -0.31 -9.39 -7.81
CA PRO A 98 -1.23 -10.34 -7.16
C PRO A 98 -1.26 -10.18 -5.64
N ILE A 99 -0.12 -9.86 -5.04
CA ILE A 99 0.02 -9.71 -3.59
C ILE A 99 -0.61 -8.38 -3.12
N VAL A 100 -0.41 -7.31 -3.89
CA VAL A 100 -1.04 -6.01 -3.63
C VAL A 100 -2.56 -6.12 -3.74
N SER A 101 -3.05 -6.78 -4.81
CA SER A 101 -4.47 -7.01 -5.07
C SER A 101 -5.11 -7.82 -3.95
N GLU A 102 -4.52 -8.97 -3.58
CA GLU A 102 -5.04 -9.80 -2.49
C GLU A 102 -5.12 -9.03 -1.17
N LEU A 103 -4.07 -8.29 -0.80
CA LEU A 103 -4.08 -7.50 0.44
C LEU A 103 -5.13 -6.38 0.38
N TYR A 104 -5.21 -5.67 -0.74
CA TYR A 104 -6.18 -4.59 -0.92
C TYR A 104 -7.62 -5.12 -0.80
N GLU A 105 -7.98 -6.15 -1.56
CA GLU A 105 -9.31 -6.77 -1.53
C GLU A 105 -9.65 -7.32 -0.14
N ALA A 106 -8.69 -7.99 0.51
CA ALA A 106 -8.87 -8.48 1.86
C ALA A 106 -9.18 -7.32 2.82
N THR A 107 -8.45 -6.20 2.77
CA THR A 107 -8.79 -5.03 3.58
C THR A 107 -10.14 -4.42 3.20
N LEU A 108 -10.42 -4.24 1.91
CA LEU A 108 -11.65 -3.62 1.41
C LEU A 108 -12.90 -4.38 1.87
N SER A 109 -12.87 -5.71 1.79
CA SER A 109 -13.98 -6.57 2.18
C SER A 109 -14.35 -6.46 3.67
N LEU A 110 -13.42 -6.01 4.52
CA LEU A 110 -13.62 -5.87 5.97
C LEU A 110 -14.39 -4.59 6.34
N LYS A 111 -14.67 -3.71 5.38
CA LYS A 111 -15.57 -2.58 5.62
C LYS A 111 -17.00 -3.02 5.97
N GLU A 112 -17.40 -4.19 5.46
CA GLU A 112 -18.78 -4.70 5.55
C GLU A 112 -18.88 -6.01 6.33
N ARG A 113 -17.76 -6.52 6.87
CA ARG A 113 -17.69 -7.85 7.49
C ARG A 113 -17.16 -7.79 8.92
N PRO A 114 -17.58 -8.72 9.79
CA PRO A 114 -16.98 -8.87 11.11
C PRO A 114 -15.48 -9.14 11.01
N ILE A 115 -14.72 -8.50 11.89
CA ILE A 115 -13.26 -8.63 11.95
C ILE A 115 -12.90 -9.58 13.09
N THR A 116 -12.32 -10.73 12.77
CA THR A 116 -11.85 -11.70 13.76
C THR A 116 -10.33 -11.65 13.91
N LEU A 117 -9.82 -12.24 15.00
CA LEU A 117 -8.38 -12.33 15.24
C LEU A 117 -7.66 -13.15 14.16
N GLU A 118 -8.28 -14.21 13.63
CA GLU A 118 -7.68 -14.99 12.54
C GLU A 118 -7.51 -14.13 11.28
N ILE A 119 -8.50 -13.29 10.96
CA ILE A 119 -8.44 -12.38 9.81
C ILE A 119 -7.33 -11.35 10.02
N LEU A 120 -7.20 -10.76 11.21
CA LEU A 120 -6.12 -9.81 11.49
C LEU A 120 -4.74 -10.45 11.39
N SER A 121 -4.59 -11.69 11.86
CA SER A 121 -3.36 -12.47 11.68
C SER A 121 -3.05 -12.72 10.20
N PHE A 122 -4.06 -13.08 9.41
CA PHE A 122 -3.94 -13.23 7.96
C PHE A 122 -3.47 -11.93 7.28
N ILE A 123 -4.12 -10.80 7.56
CA ILE A 123 -3.74 -9.48 7.03
C ILE A 123 -2.30 -9.13 7.40
N SER A 124 -1.91 -9.33 8.66
CA SER A 124 -0.54 -9.08 9.12
C SER A 124 0.50 -9.91 8.35
N ASN A 125 0.21 -11.19 8.11
CA ASN A 125 1.09 -12.06 7.33
C ASN A 125 1.16 -11.66 5.85
N ARG A 126 0.02 -11.26 5.26
CA ARG A 126 -0.02 -10.73 3.89
C ARG A 126 0.72 -9.41 3.74
N LEU A 127 0.64 -8.52 4.71
CA LEU A 127 1.43 -7.30 4.76
C LEU A 127 2.94 -7.59 4.82
N LYS A 128 3.38 -8.55 5.64
CA LYS A 128 4.79 -8.97 5.68
C LYS A 128 5.24 -9.53 4.34
N LEU A 129 4.41 -10.37 3.71
CA LEU A 129 4.68 -10.92 2.39
C LEU A 129 4.83 -9.80 1.35
N LEU A 130 3.90 -8.84 1.34
CA LEU A 130 3.95 -7.68 0.44
C LEU A 130 5.29 -6.94 0.57
N ARG A 131 5.69 -6.58 1.80
CA ARG A 131 6.95 -5.87 2.04
C ARG A 131 8.17 -6.68 1.60
N ASN A 132 8.17 -7.99 1.84
CA ASN A 132 9.27 -8.87 1.44
C ASN A 132 9.41 -8.99 -0.07
N VAL A 133 8.31 -9.16 -0.80
CA VAL A 133 8.35 -9.23 -2.27
C VAL A 133 8.67 -7.86 -2.86
N ALA A 134 8.06 -6.79 -2.35
CA ALA A 134 8.36 -5.43 -2.76
C ALA A 134 9.86 -5.11 -2.61
N TYR A 135 10.50 -5.59 -1.54
CA TYR A 135 11.95 -5.44 -1.37
C TYR A 135 12.73 -6.16 -2.48
N LYS A 136 12.39 -7.42 -2.79
CA LYS A 136 13.05 -8.23 -3.82
C LYS A 136 12.95 -7.59 -5.20
N VAL A 137 11.78 -7.05 -5.54
CA VAL A 137 11.50 -6.44 -6.84
C VAL A 137 11.74 -4.93 -6.86
N SER A 138 12.50 -4.39 -5.90
CA SER A 138 12.86 -2.96 -5.85
C SER A 138 11.66 -2.00 -5.86
N MET A 139 10.52 -2.42 -5.30
CA MET A 139 9.31 -1.63 -5.13
C MET A 139 8.98 -1.32 -3.67
N LEU A 140 9.84 -1.70 -2.72
CA LEU A 140 9.70 -1.24 -1.34
C LEU A 140 9.98 0.27 -1.28
N PRO A 141 9.07 1.07 -0.70
CA PRO A 141 9.31 2.49 -0.48
C PRO A 141 10.52 2.70 0.44
N SER A 142 11.29 3.74 0.15
CA SER A 142 12.36 4.24 1.04
C SER A 142 11.75 4.88 2.30
N PRO A 143 12.53 5.00 3.39
CA PRO A 143 12.08 5.72 4.58
C PRO A 143 11.59 7.14 4.28
N GLU A 144 12.25 7.85 3.36
CA GLU A 144 11.87 9.20 2.94
C GLU A 144 10.50 9.22 2.26
N GLU A 145 10.24 8.24 1.39
CA GLU A 145 8.93 8.05 0.74
C GLU A 145 7.85 7.67 1.78
N GLU A 146 8.17 6.80 2.74
CA GLU A 146 7.24 6.39 3.80
C GLU A 146 6.86 7.55 4.74
N ILE A 147 7.69 8.57 4.91
CA ILE A 147 7.39 9.72 5.80
C ILE A 147 7.01 11.00 5.05
N ALA A 148 6.97 10.97 3.72
CA ALA A 148 6.76 12.17 2.89
C ALA A 148 5.47 12.92 3.22
N GLU A 149 4.40 12.18 3.57
CA GLU A 149 3.08 12.72 3.89
C GLU A 149 2.89 13.01 5.40
N VAL A 150 3.90 12.71 6.23
CA VAL A 150 3.81 12.95 7.67
C VAL A 150 4.11 14.41 7.97
N ASP A 151 3.16 15.11 8.60
CA ASP A 151 3.41 16.42 9.20
C ASP A 151 4.41 16.28 10.36
N LYS A 152 5.69 16.55 10.06
CA LYS A 152 6.80 16.42 11.00
C LYS A 152 6.61 17.29 12.25
N ALA A 153 6.00 18.47 12.11
CA ALA A 153 5.77 19.37 13.24
C ALA A 153 4.70 18.81 14.17
N LYS A 154 3.58 18.34 13.61
CA LYS A 154 2.50 17.70 14.36
C LYS A 154 2.95 16.39 15.00
N PHE A 155 3.73 15.58 14.28
CA PHE A 155 4.31 14.35 14.79
C PHE A 155 5.22 14.63 16.00
N LYS A 156 6.20 15.55 15.85
CA LYS A 156 7.12 15.92 16.93
C LYS A 156 6.39 16.41 18.17
N LYS A 157 5.37 17.26 18.00
CA LYS A 157 4.53 17.74 19.11
C LYS A 157 3.82 16.59 19.85
N ARG A 158 3.21 15.66 19.11
CA ARG A 158 2.52 14.49 19.70
C ARG A 158 3.50 13.55 20.40
N PHE A 159 4.66 13.32 19.79
CA PHE A 159 5.70 12.47 20.33
C PHE A 159 6.28 13.04 21.62
N SER A 160 6.59 14.33 21.67
CA SER A 160 7.04 15.00 22.90
C SER A 160 6.02 14.87 24.03
N ARG A 161 4.73 15.12 23.75
CA ARG A 161 3.67 14.96 24.75
C ARG A 161 3.56 13.52 25.28
N PHE A 162 3.71 12.54 24.39
CA PHE A 162 3.73 11.13 24.76
C PHE A 162 4.93 10.80 25.66
N ALA A 163 6.14 11.26 25.30
CA ALA A 163 7.34 11.08 26.10
C ALA A 163 7.23 11.72 27.50
N GLU A 164 6.68 12.94 27.58
CA GLU A 164 6.39 13.63 28.85
C GLU A 164 5.41 12.82 29.73
N THR A 165 4.37 12.25 29.12
CA THR A 165 3.37 11.43 29.81
C THR A 165 4.00 10.14 30.36
N LEU A 166 4.81 9.45 29.55
CA LEU A 166 5.56 8.27 30.00
C LEU A 166 6.50 8.63 31.15
N GLN A 167 7.25 9.73 31.03
CA GLN A 167 8.17 10.16 32.07
C GLN A 167 7.43 10.44 33.39
N ALA A 168 6.26 11.09 33.35
CA ALA A 168 5.44 11.30 34.53
C ALA A 168 5.00 9.97 35.18
N MET A 169 4.55 9.00 34.37
CA MET A 169 4.12 7.68 34.86
C MET A 169 5.24 6.89 35.54
N PHE A 170 6.50 7.08 35.15
CA PHE A 170 7.65 6.35 35.71
C PHE A 170 8.43 7.13 36.79
N ILE A 171 8.14 8.42 36.99
CA ILE A 171 8.70 9.22 38.09
C ILE A 171 7.76 9.22 39.32
N GLU A 172 6.46 9.04 39.12
CA GLU A 172 5.46 8.92 40.20
C GLU A 172 5.25 7.46 40.69
N ALA A 173 6.09 6.51 40.24
CA ALA A 173 6.07 5.09 40.62
C ALA A 173 7.21 4.73 41.59
#